data_AF-A0A965AV75-F1
#
_entry.id   AF-A0A965AV75-F1
#
_cell.length_a   1.000
_cell.length_b   1.000
_cell.length_c   1.000
_cell.angle_alpha   90.00
_cell.angle_beta   90.00
_cell.angle_gamma   90.00
#
_symmetry.space_group_name_H-M   'P 1'
#
loop_
_entity.id
_entity.type
_entity.pdbx_description
1 polymer ?
#
loop_
_entity_poly.entity_id
_entity_poly.type
_entity_poly.pdbx_seq_one_letter_code
_entity_poly.pdbx_strand_id
1 'polypeptide(L)'
;MTAFPDVPKIAYEGPDSDNPLAFRWYNPDEVVAGKTMRDHLRFTVVYWHTFRGTGSDPFGAATLQRPWDDGSESVENACNRARVAFELFEKLGAPFYAFHDRDVAPEGSSLAESHANLDAVAKVLKEEQDRSGVKLLWGTANLFSNPRYMHGAATSCNVEVFAYAAAQVKKAIEVTQELGGENYVFWGGREGYQCLYNTDMKRELDHLAQFFHMAVDHAKKIGFTG
;
A
#
# COMPACT_ATOMS: atom_id res chain seq x y z
N MET A 1 20.04 -12.43 6.25
CA MET A 1 20.43 -13.05 4.96
C MET A 1 19.59 -12.36 3.89
N THR A 2 20.16 -12.03 2.73
CA THR A 2 19.42 -11.34 1.66
C THR A 2 18.33 -12.24 1.08
N ALA A 3 17.15 -11.69 0.80
CA ALA A 3 16.01 -12.40 0.23
C ALA A 3 16.20 -12.71 -1.26
N PHE A 4 16.98 -11.89 -1.98
CA PHE A 4 17.25 -12.06 -3.42
C PHE A 4 18.76 -12.18 -3.69
N PRO A 5 19.46 -13.21 -3.19
CA PRO A 5 20.93 -13.29 -3.24
C PRO A 5 21.49 -13.23 -4.66
N ASP A 6 20.78 -13.76 -5.65
CA ASP A 6 21.20 -13.83 -7.05
C ASP A 6 20.83 -12.58 -7.87
N VAL A 7 20.15 -11.60 -7.26
CA VAL A 7 19.75 -10.35 -7.93
C VAL A 7 20.65 -9.21 -7.45
N PRO A 8 21.53 -8.66 -8.30
CA PRO A 8 22.31 -7.48 -7.95
C PRO A 8 21.43 -6.22 -7.95
N LYS A 9 22.00 -5.09 -7.56
CA LYS A 9 21.38 -3.80 -7.84
C LYS A 9 21.33 -3.59 -9.36
N ILE A 10 20.16 -3.26 -9.89
CA ILE A 10 19.91 -3.09 -11.32
C ILE A 10 20.53 -1.76 -11.76
N ALA A 11 21.47 -1.83 -12.70
CA ALA A 11 22.17 -0.67 -13.26
C ALA A 11 21.63 -0.31 -14.65
N TYR A 12 21.90 0.91 -15.09
CA TYR A 12 21.68 1.29 -16.49
C TYR A 12 22.87 0.85 -17.36
N GLU A 13 22.59 0.14 -18.45
CA GLU A 13 23.60 -0.33 -19.41
C GLU A 13 23.36 0.15 -20.85
N GLY A 14 22.27 0.88 -21.09
CA GLY A 14 21.93 1.43 -22.40
C GLY A 14 21.13 0.50 -23.32
N PRO A 15 20.65 1.03 -24.45
CA PRO A 15 19.63 0.39 -25.28
C PRO A 15 20.10 -0.91 -25.96
N ASP A 16 21.40 -1.05 -26.16
CA ASP A 16 22.02 -2.20 -26.83
C ASP A 16 22.37 -3.36 -25.88
N SER A 17 22.17 -3.21 -24.56
CA SER A 17 22.47 -4.27 -23.58
C SER A 17 21.55 -5.48 -23.78
N ASP A 18 22.13 -6.68 -23.74
CA ASP A 18 21.42 -7.96 -23.72
C ASP A 18 21.17 -8.48 -22.29
N ASN A 19 21.74 -7.82 -21.27
CA ASN A 19 21.56 -8.19 -19.86
C ASN A 19 20.10 -8.00 -19.43
N PRO A 20 19.38 -9.07 -19.03
CA PRO A 20 17.99 -8.96 -18.59
C PRO A 20 17.84 -8.28 -17.22
N LEU A 21 18.92 -8.15 -16.45
CA LEU A 21 18.97 -7.50 -15.13
C LEU A 21 19.68 -6.14 -15.19
N ALA A 22 19.47 -5.41 -16.29
CA ALA A 22 19.90 -4.04 -16.47
C ALA A 22 18.79 -3.18 -17.09
N PHE A 23 18.75 -1.90 -16.74
CA PHE A 23 17.91 -0.92 -17.43
C PHE A 23 18.53 -0.55 -18.77
N ARG A 24 17.73 -0.67 -19.83
CA ARG A 24 18.11 -0.25 -21.18
C ARG A 24 17.82 1.23 -21.47
N TRP A 25 16.82 1.78 -20.79
CA TRP A 25 16.30 3.13 -21.08
C TRP A 25 16.16 4.01 -19.85
N TYR A 26 16.11 3.41 -18.66
CA TYR A 26 15.99 4.18 -17.42
C TYR A 26 17.39 4.43 -16.86
N ASN A 27 17.94 5.61 -17.16
CA ASN A 27 19.06 6.17 -16.44
C ASN A 27 18.52 7.16 -15.42
N PRO A 28 18.55 6.85 -14.11
CA PRO A 28 17.89 7.68 -13.10
C PRO A 28 18.44 9.11 -13.02
N ASP A 29 19.71 9.31 -13.41
CA ASP A 29 20.40 10.61 -13.34
C ASP A 29 20.42 11.37 -14.68
N GLU A 30 19.88 10.77 -15.74
CA GLU A 30 19.75 11.46 -17.04
C GLU A 30 18.78 12.63 -16.93
N VAL A 31 19.22 13.80 -17.37
CA VAL A 31 18.40 15.02 -17.34
C VAL A 31 17.62 15.15 -18.64
N VAL A 32 16.29 15.09 -18.51
CA VAL A 32 15.34 15.30 -19.61
C VAL A 32 14.55 16.57 -19.31
N ALA A 33 14.55 17.54 -20.22
CA ALA A 33 13.80 18.80 -20.04
C ALA A 33 14.01 19.48 -18.65
N GLY A 34 15.24 19.44 -18.12
CA GLY A 34 15.63 20.12 -16.88
C GLY A 34 15.32 19.38 -15.58
N LYS A 35 14.84 18.13 -15.59
CA LYS A 35 14.76 17.26 -14.40
C LYS A 35 15.37 15.91 -14.68
N THR A 36 15.83 15.22 -13.64
CA THR A 36 16.31 13.84 -13.77
C THR A 36 15.15 12.92 -14.16
N MET A 37 15.42 11.80 -14.84
CA MET A 37 14.38 10.79 -15.12
C MET A 37 13.74 10.29 -13.82
N ARG A 38 14.53 10.14 -12.74
CA ARG A 38 14.01 9.76 -11.41
C ARG A 38 12.93 10.73 -10.92
N ASP A 39 13.15 12.04 -11.07
CA ASP A 39 12.21 13.08 -10.62
C ASP A 39 10.99 13.22 -11.52
N HIS A 40 11.12 12.89 -12.81
CA HIS A 40 9.98 12.83 -13.73
C HIS A 40 9.09 11.61 -13.46
N LEU A 41 9.71 10.44 -13.35
CA LEU A 41 9.00 9.16 -13.34
C LEU A 41 8.51 8.79 -11.96
N ARG A 42 9.29 9.12 -10.92
CA ARG A 42 8.95 8.87 -9.50
C ARG A 42 8.40 7.46 -9.29
N PHE A 43 9.11 6.46 -9.81
CA PHE A 43 8.64 5.08 -9.78
C PHE A 43 8.33 4.60 -8.36
N THR A 44 7.20 3.91 -8.24
CA THR A 44 6.65 3.45 -6.97
C THR A 44 6.36 1.96 -7.07
N VAL A 45 6.91 1.18 -6.13
CA VAL A 45 6.56 -0.24 -6.03
C VAL A 45 5.33 -0.40 -5.15
N VAL A 46 4.33 -1.13 -5.64
CA VAL A 46 3.08 -1.37 -4.92
C VAL A 46 3.17 -2.63 -4.07
N TYR A 47 2.90 -2.51 -2.77
CA TYR A 47 3.18 -3.57 -1.82
C TYR A 47 2.31 -4.82 -2.03
N TRP A 48 1.02 -4.63 -2.32
CA TRP A 48 0.05 -5.71 -2.47
C TRP A 48 0.43 -6.70 -3.57
N HIS A 49 0.75 -6.24 -4.78
CA HIS A 49 1.08 -7.16 -5.86
C HIS A 49 2.46 -7.81 -5.68
N THR A 50 3.44 -7.05 -5.21
CA THR A 50 4.84 -7.52 -5.16
C THR A 50 5.08 -8.51 -4.02
N PHE A 51 4.54 -8.23 -2.83
CA PHE A 51 4.87 -8.98 -1.61
C PHE A 51 3.69 -9.74 -1.00
N ARG A 52 2.45 -9.43 -1.36
CA ARG A 52 1.25 -10.15 -0.86
C ARG A 52 0.52 -10.96 -1.93
N GLY A 53 0.74 -10.64 -3.19
CA GLY A 53 0.23 -11.42 -4.32
C GLY A 53 0.72 -12.86 -4.23
N THR A 54 -0.20 -13.80 -4.40
CA THR A 54 0.07 -15.25 -4.32
C THR A 54 0.07 -15.92 -5.69
N GLY A 55 -0.39 -15.22 -6.74
CA GLY A 55 -0.63 -15.78 -8.07
C GLY A 55 -1.86 -16.68 -8.15
N SER A 56 -2.70 -16.71 -7.11
CA SER A 56 -4.02 -17.35 -7.18
C SER A 56 -4.99 -16.52 -8.01
N ASP A 57 -5.98 -17.19 -8.57
CA ASP A 57 -7.11 -16.59 -9.26
C ASP A 57 -8.43 -17.29 -8.85
N PRO A 58 -9.61 -16.87 -9.35
CA PRO A 58 -10.87 -17.51 -8.97
C PRO A 58 -11.00 -19.00 -9.32
N PHE A 59 -10.05 -19.58 -10.06
CA PHE A 59 -10.09 -20.95 -10.58
C PHE A 59 -8.87 -21.79 -10.17
N GLY A 60 -7.87 -21.22 -9.49
CA GLY A 60 -6.61 -21.87 -9.20
C GLY A 60 -5.94 -21.43 -7.90
N ALA A 61 -5.11 -22.33 -7.36
CA ALA A 61 -4.39 -22.12 -6.11
C ALA A 61 -3.19 -21.14 -6.27
N ALA A 62 -2.61 -20.72 -5.15
CA ALA A 62 -1.38 -19.93 -5.13
C ALA A 62 -0.22 -20.64 -5.82
N THR A 63 0.59 -19.88 -6.57
CA THR A 63 1.70 -20.42 -7.37
C THR A 63 3.04 -19.72 -7.12
N LEU A 64 3.03 -18.52 -6.52
CA LEU A 64 4.24 -17.74 -6.29
C LEU A 64 5.06 -18.30 -5.14
N GLN A 65 6.36 -18.47 -5.36
CA GLN A 65 7.31 -18.92 -4.36
C GLN A 65 8.01 -17.73 -3.71
N ARG A 66 7.97 -17.68 -2.38
CA ARG A 66 8.47 -16.59 -1.54
C ARG A 66 9.23 -17.18 -0.34
N PRO A 67 10.46 -17.69 -0.51
CA PRO A 67 11.19 -18.39 0.55
C PRO A 67 11.51 -17.53 1.78
N TRP A 68 11.37 -16.21 1.68
CA TRP A 68 11.51 -15.25 2.77
C TRP A 68 10.20 -14.98 3.53
N ASP A 69 9.08 -15.56 3.11
CA ASP A 69 7.78 -15.38 3.75
C ASP A 69 7.34 -16.72 4.35
N ASP A 70 7.08 -16.76 5.65
CA ASP A 70 6.66 -17.99 6.32
C ASP A 70 5.16 -18.31 6.14
N GLY A 71 4.43 -17.43 5.44
CA GLY A 71 3.01 -17.58 5.15
C GLY A 71 2.08 -17.28 6.33
N SER A 72 2.61 -16.95 7.51
CA SER A 72 1.80 -16.60 8.67
C SER A 72 1.29 -15.15 8.58
N GLU A 73 0.10 -14.92 9.14
CA GLU A 73 -0.44 -13.57 9.38
C GLU A 73 0.07 -13.03 10.74
N SER A 74 1.34 -13.25 11.06
CA SER A 74 1.97 -12.74 12.27
C SER A 74 2.59 -11.36 12.04
N VAL A 75 2.65 -10.54 13.10
CA VAL A 75 3.35 -9.24 13.06
C VAL A 75 4.84 -9.44 12.78
N GLU A 76 5.44 -10.53 13.27
CA GLU A 76 6.84 -10.85 13.01
C GLU A 76 7.11 -11.08 11.52
N ASN A 77 6.28 -11.91 10.86
CA ASN A 77 6.41 -12.15 9.43
C ASN A 77 6.13 -10.87 8.61
N ALA A 78 5.16 -10.06 9.02
CA ALA A 78 4.89 -8.76 8.41
C ALA A 78 6.10 -7.81 8.49
N CYS A 79 6.75 -7.72 9.66
CA CYS A 79 7.98 -6.96 9.85
C CYS A 79 9.15 -7.53 9.01
N ASN A 80 9.26 -8.84 8.89
CA ASN A 80 10.25 -9.46 8.01
C ASN A 80 10.01 -9.11 6.53
N ARG A 81 8.75 -9.20 6.07
CA ARG A 81 8.35 -8.80 4.71
C ARG A 81 8.65 -7.34 4.43
N ALA A 82 8.45 -6.44 5.40
CA ALA A 82 8.85 -5.03 5.27
C ALA A 82 10.34 -4.88 4.98
N ARG A 83 11.23 -5.58 5.70
CA ARG A 83 12.68 -5.55 5.44
C ARG A 83 13.04 -6.09 4.06
N VAL A 84 12.39 -7.19 3.64
CA VAL A 84 12.56 -7.73 2.28
C VAL A 84 12.09 -6.76 1.20
N ALA A 85 11.00 -6.04 1.46
CA ALA A 85 10.48 -5.06 0.52
C ALA A 85 11.51 -3.97 0.22
N PHE A 86 12.17 -3.46 1.26
CA PHE A 86 13.22 -2.44 1.10
C PHE A 86 14.47 -2.96 0.39
N GLU A 87 14.86 -4.23 0.59
CA GLU A 87 15.92 -4.85 -0.23
C GLU A 87 15.59 -4.77 -1.72
N LEU A 88 14.34 -5.08 -2.10
CA LEU A 88 13.91 -5.01 -3.50
C LEU A 88 13.86 -3.55 -4.01
N PHE A 89 13.35 -2.61 -3.21
CA PHE A 89 13.30 -1.20 -3.57
C PHE A 89 14.70 -0.64 -3.87
N GLU A 90 15.68 -0.97 -3.02
CA GLU A 90 17.08 -0.56 -3.21
C GLU A 90 17.71 -1.20 -4.45
N LYS A 91 17.44 -2.48 -4.70
CA LYS A 91 17.94 -3.19 -5.89
C LYS A 91 17.38 -2.61 -7.18
N LEU A 92 16.10 -2.23 -7.20
CA LEU A 92 15.48 -1.58 -8.35
C LEU A 92 15.84 -0.09 -8.47
N GLY A 93 16.36 0.53 -7.41
CA GLY A 93 16.53 1.98 -7.35
C GLY A 93 15.20 2.74 -7.37
N ALA A 94 14.13 2.11 -6.84
CA ALA A 94 12.81 2.72 -6.77
C ALA A 94 12.77 3.76 -5.64
N PRO A 95 12.48 5.04 -5.93
CA PRO A 95 12.45 6.09 -4.90
C PRO A 95 11.24 5.98 -3.96
N PHE A 96 10.17 5.30 -4.39
CA PHE A 96 8.93 5.24 -3.65
C PHE A 96 8.34 3.83 -3.51
N TYR A 97 7.47 3.68 -2.50
CA TYR A 97 6.53 2.56 -2.37
C TYR A 97 5.13 3.06 -2.01
N ALA A 98 4.13 2.18 -2.14
CA ALA A 98 2.75 2.42 -1.74
C ALA A 98 2.11 1.16 -1.15
N PHE A 99 1.18 1.31 -0.21
CA PHE A 99 0.54 0.17 0.47
C PHE A 99 -0.90 0.43 0.88
N HIS A 100 -1.71 -0.63 0.99
CA HIS A 100 -2.87 -0.65 1.89
C HIS A 100 -2.43 -1.12 3.27
N ASP A 101 -3.07 -0.59 4.32
CA ASP A 101 -2.83 -0.99 5.71
C ASP A 101 -2.83 -2.52 5.93
N ARG A 102 -3.75 -3.25 5.30
CA ARG A 102 -3.84 -4.73 5.37
C ARG A 102 -2.82 -5.48 4.50
N ASP A 103 -2.06 -4.79 3.65
CA ASP A 103 -0.96 -5.42 2.92
C ASP A 103 0.29 -5.53 3.79
N VAL A 104 0.53 -4.49 4.60
CA VAL A 104 1.72 -4.39 5.44
C VAL A 104 1.52 -4.99 6.81
N ALA A 105 0.31 -4.96 7.39
CA ALA A 105 0.05 -5.49 8.71
C ALA A 105 -1.18 -6.42 8.76
N PRO A 106 -1.13 -7.51 9.56
CA PRO A 106 -2.24 -8.41 9.72
C PRO A 106 -3.36 -7.79 10.57
N GLU A 107 -4.60 -8.11 10.22
CA GLU A 107 -5.76 -7.76 11.05
C GLU A 107 -5.75 -8.58 12.35
N GLY A 108 -6.06 -7.93 13.47
CA GLY A 108 -6.18 -8.59 14.77
C GLY A 108 -7.61 -9.08 15.05
N SER A 109 -7.82 -9.67 16.23
CA SER A 109 -9.14 -10.07 16.72
C SER A 109 -10.06 -8.88 17.07
N SER A 110 -9.48 -7.68 17.17
CA SER A 110 -10.20 -6.43 17.41
C SER A 110 -9.61 -5.27 16.61
N LEU A 111 -10.36 -4.17 16.52
CA LEU A 111 -9.86 -2.93 15.91
C LEU A 111 -8.62 -2.39 16.63
N ALA A 112 -8.59 -2.46 17.96
CA ALA A 112 -7.46 -2.02 18.78
C ALA A 112 -6.21 -2.86 18.49
N GLU A 113 -6.35 -4.18 18.40
CA GLU A 113 -5.25 -5.08 18.04
C GLU A 113 -4.78 -4.84 16.61
N SER A 114 -5.70 -4.64 15.66
CA SER A 114 -5.36 -4.33 14.27
C SER A 114 -4.56 -3.03 14.15
N HIS A 115 -4.91 -2.00 14.95
CA HIS A 115 -4.15 -0.76 15.01
C HIS A 115 -2.76 -0.96 15.63
N ALA A 116 -2.66 -1.74 16.70
CA ALA A 116 -1.38 -2.05 17.34
C ALA A 116 -0.45 -2.83 16.41
N ASN A 117 -0.99 -3.76 15.62
CA ASN A 117 -0.23 -4.50 14.60
C ASN A 117 0.29 -3.55 13.51
N LEU A 118 -0.55 -2.65 13.02
CA LEU A 118 -0.13 -1.66 12.04
C LEU A 118 0.95 -0.72 12.57
N ASP A 119 0.86 -0.29 13.83
CA ASP A 119 1.88 0.53 14.49
C ASP A 119 3.23 -0.18 14.59
N ALA A 120 3.22 -1.47 14.95
CA ALA A 120 4.43 -2.27 15.04
C ALA A 120 5.14 -2.38 13.68
N VAL A 121 4.40 -2.58 12.59
CA VAL A 121 4.98 -2.65 11.25
C VAL A 121 5.38 -1.26 10.74
N ALA A 122 4.59 -0.21 11.02
CA ALA A 122 4.91 1.17 10.66
C ALA A 122 6.26 1.60 11.25
N LYS A 123 6.57 1.19 12.48
CA LYS A 123 7.89 1.43 13.07
C LYS A 123 9.02 0.83 12.22
N VAL A 124 8.87 -0.40 11.75
CA VAL A 124 9.89 -1.06 10.90
C VAL A 124 9.97 -0.39 9.53
N LEU A 125 8.83 -0.03 8.92
CA LEU A 125 8.82 0.73 7.67
C LEU A 125 9.58 2.06 7.84
N LYS A 126 9.37 2.76 8.95
CA LYS A 126 10.07 4.01 9.25
C LYS A 126 11.57 3.82 9.41
N GLU A 127 12.00 2.81 10.16
CA GLU A 127 13.41 2.43 10.31
C GLU A 127 14.07 2.16 8.93
N GLU A 128 13.37 1.45 8.05
CA GLU A 128 13.87 1.14 6.71
C GLU A 128 13.85 2.35 5.77
N GLN A 129 12.88 3.27 5.88
CA GLN A 129 12.89 4.55 5.16
C GLN A 129 14.12 5.39 5.56
N ASP A 130 14.39 5.48 6.87
CA ASP A 130 15.52 6.26 7.39
C ASP A 130 16.87 5.64 6.96
N ARG A 131 16.95 4.31 6.87
CA ARG A 131 18.14 3.59 6.41
C ARG A 131 18.40 3.76 4.90
N SER A 132 17.37 3.61 4.09
CA SER A 132 17.49 3.48 2.63
C SER A 132 17.28 4.78 1.87
N GLY A 133 16.58 5.75 2.47
CA GLY A 133 16.10 6.97 1.81
C GLY A 133 14.90 6.76 0.89
N VAL A 134 14.37 5.54 0.76
CA VAL A 134 13.13 5.26 0.02
C VAL A 134 11.95 5.90 0.78
N LYS A 135 11.00 6.48 0.06
CA LYS A 135 9.88 7.25 0.63
C LYS A 135 8.54 6.59 0.39
N LEU A 136 7.55 6.92 1.22
CA LEU A 136 6.17 6.53 0.96
C LEU A 136 5.58 7.53 -0.05
N LEU A 137 5.11 7.05 -1.21
CA LEU A 137 4.33 7.92 -2.09
C LEU A 137 2.93 8.09 -1.50
N TRP A 138 2.27 6.97 -1.18
CA TRP A 138 0.95 7.02 -0.56
C TRP A 138 0.61 5.76 0.23
N GLY A 139 -0.16 5.96 1.29
CA GLY A 139 -0.88 4.90 1.98
C GLY A 139 -2.37 4.94 1.64
N THR A 140 -3.07 3.85 1.95
CA THR A 140 -4.53 3.73 1.80
C THR A 140 -5.08 2.68 2.77
N ALA A 141 -6.39 2.64 2.93
CA ALA A 141 -7.08 1.58 3.67
C ALA A 141 -7.66 0.53 2.72
N ASN A 142 -7.42 -0.76 2.98
CA ASN A 142 -8.14 -1.84 2.31
C ASN A 142 -9.53 -1.98 2.92
N LEU A 143 -10.50 -1.34 2.28
CA LEU A 143 -11.92 -1.36 2.67
C LEU A 143 -12.76 -2.29 1.77
N PHE A 144 -12.15 -3.37 1.25
CA PHE A 144 -12.81 -4.20 0.23
C PHE A 144 -12.58 -5.70 0.34
N SER A 145 -11.49 -6.14 1.00
CA SER A 145 -11.17 -7.56 1.14
C SER A 145 -11.95 -8.25 2.27
N ASN A 146 -12.06 -7.63 3.44
CA ASN A 146 -12.74 -8.27 4.58
C ASN A 146 -14.25 -8.44 4.30
N PRO A 147 -14.86 -9.59 4.68
CA PRO A 147 -16.30 -9.85 4.49
C PRO A 147 -17.23 -8.74 5.01
N ARG A 148 -16.83 -7.98 6.03
CA ARG A 148 -17.63 -6.85 6.55
C ARG A 148 -17.96 -5.81 5.49
N TYR A 149 -17.12 -5.68 4.46
CA TYR A 149 -17.27 -4.69 3.38
C TYR A 149 -18.06 -5.22 2.17
N MET A 150 -18.66 -6.41 2.25
CA MET A 150 -19.40 -7.01 1.14
C MET A 150 -20.47 -6.07 0.55
N HIS A 151 -21.08 -5.23 1.39
CA HIS A 151 -22.13 -4.29 1.00
C HIS A 151 -21.65 -2.83 0.96
N GLY A 152 -20.35 -2.60 0.73
CA GLY A 152 -19.75 -1.27 0.78
C GLY A 152 -19.11 -0.94 2.12
N ALA A 153 -18.33 0.13 2.13
CA ALA A 153 -17.66 0.63 3.34
C ALA A 153 -18.30 1.94 3.77
N ALA A 154 -17.97 3.06 3.11
CA ALA A 154 -18.68 4.31 3.31
C ALA A 154 -20.08 4.32 2.67
N THR A 155 -20.29 3.51 1.62
CA THR A 155 -21.62 3.31 1.02
C THR A 155 -22.42 2.19 1.68
N SER A 156 -21.96 1.64 2.81
CA SER A 156 -22.64 0.52 3.45
C SER A 156 -24.06 0.87 3.91
N CYS A 157 -24.99 -0.07 3.73
CA CYS A 157 -26.30 0.00 4.34
C CYS A 157 -26.27 -0.23 5.87
N ASN A 158 -25.14 -0.66 6.43
CA ASN A 158 -24.93 -0.84 7.87
C ASN A 158 -24.01 0.26 8.44
N VAL A 159 -24.52 1.04 9.39
CA VAL A 159 -23.79 2.13 10.05
C VAL A 159 -22.56 1.65 10.84
N GLU A 160 -22.57 0.42 11.36
CA GLU A 160 -21.42 -0.14 12.07
C GLU A 160 -20.23 -0.38 11.11
N VAL A 161 -20.53 -0.78 9.87
CA VAL A 161 -19.51 -0.94 8.82
C VAL A 161 -18.95 0.41 8.41
N PHE A 162 -19.80 1.42 8.25
CA PHE A 162 -19.37 2.81 8.01
C PHE A 162 -18.42 3.28 9.11
N ALA A 163 -18.79 3.08 10.38
CA ALA A 163 -17.98 3.51 11.53
C ALA A 163 -16.64 2.76 11.59
N TYR A 164 -16.63 1.46 11.32
CA TYR A 164 -15.40 0.67 11.25
C TYR A 164 -14.48 1.16 10.12
N ALA A 165 -15.03 1.40 8.93
CA ALA A 165 -14.29 1.94 7.80
C ALA A 165 -13.67 3.31 8.12
N ALA A 166 -14.42 4.19 8.80
CA ALA A 166 -13.94 5.50 9.22
C ALA A 166 -12.78 5.37 10.21
N ALA A 167 -12.86 4.44 11.16
CA ALA A 167 -11.78 4.18 12.11
C ALA A 167 -10.52 3.61 11.42
N GLN A 168 -10.68 2.71 10.45
CA GLN A 168 -9.58 2.17 9.67
C GLN A 168 -8.91 3.26 8.80
N VAL A 169 -9.68 4.12 8.13
CA VAL A 169 -9.16 5.26 7.35
C VAL A 169 -8.45 6.26 8.23
N LYS A 170 -9.03 6.61 9.39
CA LYS A 170 -8.37 7.47 10.39
C LYS A 170 -6.96 6.95 10.70
N LYS A 171 -6.85 5.65 11.02
CA LYS A 171 -5.57 5.05 11.38
C LYS A 171 -4.60 5.00 10.19
N ALA A 172 -5.08 4.65 9.01
CA ALA A 172 -4.26 4.61 7.80
C ALA A 172 -3.72 6.00 7.42
N ILE A 173 -4.51 7.07 7.57
CA ILE A 173 -4.06 8.45 7.37
C ILE A 173 -2.97 8.82 8.39
N GLU A 174 -3.17 8.49 9.68
CA GLU A 174 -2.18 8.75 10.74
C GLU A 174 -0.84 8.07 10.45
N VAL A 175 -0.85 6.80 10.07
CA VAL A 175 0.36 6.05 9.72
C VAL A 175 0.98 6.57 8.42
N THR A 176 0.16 6.96 7.43
CA THR A 176 0.66 7.57 6.19
C THR A 176 1.39 8.88 6.50
N GLN A 177 0.85 9.71 7.39
CA GLN A 177 1.50 10.93 7.85
C GLN A 177 2.81 10.63 8.59
N GLU A 178 2.81 9.67 9.52
CA GLU A 178 3.99 9.29 10.31
C GLU A 178 5.15 8.82 9.41
N LEU A 179 4.83 8.09 8.35
CA LEU A 179 5.79 7.61 7.34
C LEU A 179 6.13 8.66 6.27
N GLY A 180 5.62 9.88 6.39
CA GLY A 180 5.89 10.99 5.48
C GLY A 180 5.33 10.76 4.07
N GLY A 181 4.18 10.11 3.95
CA GLY A 181 3.48 9.90 2.69
C GLY A 181 3.17 11.22 1.98
N GLU A 182 3.42 11.28 0.68
CA GLU A 182 3.15 12.48 -0.13
C GLU A 182 1.69 12.57 -0.58
N ASN A 183 0.96 11.45 -0.59
CA ASN A 183 -0.47 11.41 -0.88
C ASN A 183 -1.23 10.41 0.03
N TYR A 184 -2.55 10.53 0.08
CA TYR A 184 -3.44 9.46 0.58
C TYR A 184 -4.48 9.11 -0.48
N VAL A 185 -4.70 7.81 -0.71
CA VAL A 185 -5.58 7.32 -1.79
C VAL A 185 -6.89 6.78 -1.23
N PHE A 186 -7.98 7.02 -1.97
CA PHE A 186 -9.25 6.29 -1.80
C PHE A 186 -9.56 5.52 -3.07
N TRP A 187 -9.57 4.20 -2.99
CA TRP A 187 -10.06 3.33 -4.07
C TRP A 187 -11.32 2.60 -3.60
N GLY A 188 -12.47 2.96 -4.17
CA GLY A 188 -13.78 2.47 -3.78
C GLY A 188 -14.09 1.06 -4.28
N GLY A 189 -13.29 0.05 -3.94
CA GLY A 189 -13.44 -1.32 -4.44
C GLY A 189 -14.81 -1.96 -4.17
N ARG A 190 -15.51 -1.51 -3.11
CA ARG A 190 -16.90 -1.90 -2.76
C ARG A 190 -17.87 -0.71 -2.72
N GLU A 191 -17.41 0.50 -3.05
CA GLU A 191 -18.23 1.71 -2.99
C GLU A 191 -19.05 1.83 -4.28
N GLY A 192 -20.10 1.02 -4.34
CA GLY A 192 -20.97 0.86 -5.50
C GLY A 192 -21.99 -0.24 -5.22
N TYR A 193 -22.66 -0.73 -6.26
CA TYR A 193 -23.73 -1.71 -6.11
C TYR A 193 -23.56 -2.92 -7.02
N GLN A 194 -24.13 -4.04 -6.59
CA GLN A 194 -24.29 -5.23 -7.43
C GLN A 194 -25.65 -5.28 -8.14
N CYS A 195 -26.68 -4.69 -7.52
CA CYS A 195 -28.04 -4.69 -8.02
C CYS A 195 -28.72 -3.36 -7.67
N LEU A 196 -29.38 -2.71 -8.63
CA LEU A 196 -30.02 -1.41 -8.38
C LEU A 196 -31.28 -1.54 -7.50
N TYR A 197 -31.94 -2.70 -7.48
CA TYR A 197 -33.21 -2.89 -6.76
C TYR A 197 -33.10 -2.76 -5.24
N ASN A 198 -31.91 -2.95 -4.67
CA ASN A 198 -31.65 -2.84 -3.24
C ASN A 198 -30.65 -1.74 -2.89
N THR A 199 -30.45 -0.77 -3.79
CA THR A 199 -29.49 0.33 -3.63
C THR A 199 -30.21 1.67 -3.69
N ASP A 200 -30.09 2.44 -2.61
CA ASP A 200 -30.42 3.87 -2.63
C ASP A 200 -29.17 4.65 -3.02
N MET A 201 -28.94 4.76 -4.33
CA MET A 201 -27.72 5.35 -4.88
C MET A 201 -27.51 6.79 -4.41
N LYS A 202 -28.60 7.56 -4.23
CA LYS A 202 -28.48 8.93 -3.74
C LYS A 202 -27.95 8.94 -2.32
N ARG A 203 -28.55 8.15 -1.43
CA ARG A 203 -28.14 8.08 -0.04
C ARG A 203 -26.70 7.58 0.12
N GLU A 204 -26.32 6.56 -0.65
CA GLU A 204 -24.97 6.01 -0.63
C GLU A 204 -23.90 7.02 -1.07
N LEU A 205 -24.17 7.79 -2.14
CA LEU A 205 -23.27 8.86 -2.56
C LEU A 205 -23.21 10.02 -1.55
N ASP A 206 -24.34 10.36 -0.92
CA ASP A 206 -24.38 11.37 0.15
C ASP A 206 -23.53 10.90 1.37
N HIS A 207 -23.58 9.62 1.74
CA HIS A 207 -22.73 9.06 2.79
C HIS A 207 -21.24 9.07 2.40
N LEU A 208 -20.91 8.69 1.17
CA LEU A 208 -19.53 8.67 0.67
C LEU A 208 -18.93 10.09 0.67
N ALA A 209 -19.71 11.11 0.28
CA ALA A 209 -19.28 12.49 0.35
C ALA A 209 -19.01 12.93 1.80
N GLN A 210 -19.89 12.59 2.75
CA GLN A 210 -19.66 12.86 4.17
C GLN A 210 -18.40 12.17 4.70
N PHE A 211 -18.17 10.93 4.31
CA PHE A 211 -16.98 10.17 4.69
C PHE A 211 -15.69 10.87 4.21
N PHE A 212 -15.64 11.34 2.96
CA PHE A 212 -14.49 12.11 2.46
C PHE A 212 -14.31 13.44 3.18
N HIS A 213 -15.39 14.16 3.49
CA HIS A 213 -15.30 15.39 4.28
C HIS A 213 -14.68 15.13 5.66
N MET A 214 -15.13 14.08 6.36
CA MET A 214 -14.57 13.70 7.67
C MET A 214 -13.09 13.31 7.56
N ALA A 215 -12.70 12.57 6.52
CA ALA A 215 -11.31 12.20 6.30
C ALA A 215 -10.41 13.41 6.04
N VAL A 216 -10.87 14.36 5.21
CA VAL A 216 -10.16 15.63 4.96
C VAL A 216 -10.04 16.47 6.24
N ASP A 217 -11.10 16.56 7.03
CA ASP A 217 -11.08 17.30 8.29
C ASP A 217 -10.09 16.66 9.29
N HIS A 218 -10.05 15.33 9.36
CA HIS A 218 -9.07 14.62 10.19
C HIS A 218 -7.63 14.83 9.69
N ALA A 219 -7.39 14.69 8.38
CA ALA A 219 -6.08 14.94 7.78
C ALA A 219 -5.56 16.35 8.10
N LYS A 220 -6.40 17.37 7.94
CA LYS A 220 -6.07 18.77 8.33
C LYS A 220 -5.80 18.90 9.82
N LYS A 221 -6.62 18.25 10.67
CA LYS A 221 -6.47 18.30 12.13
C LYS A 221 -5.13 17.76 12.61
N ILE A 222 -4.63 16.69 11.98
CA ILE A 222 -3.32 16.11 12.34
C ILE A 222 -2.16 16.79 11.61
N GLY A 223 -2.42 17.65 10.62
CA GLY A 223 -1.40 18.35 9.84
C GLY A 223 -0.85 17.55 8.66
N PHE A 224 -1.61 16.59 8.15
CA PHE A 224 -1.26 15.88 6.93
C PHE A 224 -1.53 16.79 5.72
N THR A 225 -0.54 16.89 4.81
CA THR A 225 -0.57 17.80 3.64
C THR A 225 -0.54 17.06 2.30
N GLY A 226 -0.51 15.73 2.33
CA GLY A 226 -0.70 14.88 1.17
C GLY A 226 -2.17 14.61 0.84
#